data_AF-F0ZFT7-F1
#
_entry.id   AF-F0ZFT7-F1
#
_cell.length_a   1.000
_cell.length_b   1.000
_cell.length_c   1.000
_cell.angle_alpha   90.00
_cell.angle_beta   90.00
_cell.angle_gamma   90.00
#
_symmetry.space_group_name_H-M   'P 1'
#
loop_
_entity.id
_entity.type
_entity.pdbx_description
1 polymer ?
#
loop_
_entity_poly.entity_id
_entity_poly.type
_entity_poly.pdbx_seq_one_letter_code
_entity_poly.pdbx_strand_id
1 'polypeptide(L)'
;MIRSTKLFQPLFSSKVLGSYGPNLALEPSKYSGSRFSSNTTPQPKHLTNDQALPDPAKAILKYKLFHYSTIGLAICLPASILLPASGLTLATDCILGVVLPTHLFFGLNAVINDYIYQPFVRKTFALGSIIISAVVGLGVLFITSKHESFGTVVRRLWTK
;
A
#
# COMPACT_ATOMS: atom_id res chain seq x y z
N MET A 1 -5.90 6.64 -50.24
CA MET A 1 -4.61 7.37 -50.23
C MET A 1 -4.91 8.86 -50.23
N ILE A 2 -4.45 9.60 -49.20
CA ILE A 2 -4.18 11.07 -49.08
C ILE A 2 -3.80 11.24 -47.58
N ARG A 3 -2.53 11.18 -47.18
CA ARG A 3 -1.55 12.27 -46.97
C ARG A 3 -2.04 13.47 -46.12
N SER A 4 -1.55 13.48 -44.86
CA SER A 4 -0.92 14.59 -44.11
C SER A 4 -1.68 15.90 -43.90
N THR A 5 -1.80 16.34 -42.64
CA THR A 5 -1.28 17.66 -42.21
C THR A 5 -1.18 17.75 -40.67
N LYS A 6 0.07 17.72 -40.21
CA LYS A 6 0.67 18.47 -39.10
C LYS A 6 -0.27 18.99 -38.01
N LEU A 7 -0.26 18.28 -36.88
CA LEU A 7 -0.61 18.82 -35.57
C LEU A 7 0.36 19.96 -35.21
N PHE A 8 -0.19 21.16 -35.07
CA PHE A 8 0.46 22.31 -34.45
C PHE A 8 0.83 21.96 -33.01
N GLN A 9 2.12 21.97 -32.69
CA GLN A 9 2.58 22.11 -31.31
C GLN A 9 2.93 23.58 -31.08
N PRO A 10 2.40 24.25 -30.05
CA PRO A 10 2.85 25.59 -29.70
C PRO A 10 4.27 25.51 -29.13
N LEU A 11 5.19 26.17 -29.84
CA LEU A 11 6.49 26.59 -29.34
C LEU A 11 6.28 27.77 -28.39
N PHE A 12 6.19 27.51 -27.10
CA PHE A 12 6.54 28.51 -26.09
C PHE A 12 7.62 27.98 -25.16
N SER A 13 8.83 28.37 -25.52
CA SER A 13 10.00 28.46 -24.67
C SER A 13 9.70 29.42 -23.52
N SER A 14 9.77 28.93 -22.28
CA SER A 14 10.25 29.76 -21.18
C SER A 14 11.02 28.88 -20.20
N LYS A 15 12.31 29.15 -20.14
CA LYS A 15 13.26 28.60 -19.17
C LYS A 15 12.91 29.14 -17.78
N VAL A 16 12.04 28.48 -17.03
CA VAL A 16 11.92 28.69 -15.58
C VAL A 16 11.54 27.36 -14.92
N LEU A 17 12.49 26.84 -14.12
CA LEU A 17 12.27 25.98 -12.96
C LEU A 17 11.60 24.61 -13.16
N GLY A 18 12.40 23.55 -13.13
CA GLY A 18 12.02 22.26 -12.50
C GLY A 18 11.00 21.38 -13.24
N SER A 19 11.02 21.29 -14.57
CA SER A 19 10.18 20.36 -15.31
C SER A 19 10.91 19.05 -15.64
N TYR A 20 10.33 17.93 -15.24
CA TYR A 20 10.74 16.58 -15.62
C TYR A 20 10.53 16.38 -17.13
N GLY A 21 11.62 16.25 -17.87
CA GLY A 21 11.58 15.75 -19.25
C GLY A 21 11.50 14.21 -19.26
N PRO A 22 10.56 13.59 -19.99
CA PRO A 22 10.53 12.14 -20.12
C PRO A 22 11.76 11.69 -20.92
N ASN A 23 12.61 10.85 -20.31
CA ASN A 23 13.71 10.16 -20.99
C ASN A 23 13.16 9.10 -21.96
N LEU A 24 12.66 9.54 -23.11
CA LEU A 24 12.48 8.68 -24.28
C LEU A 24 13.83 8.51 -24.99
N ALA A 25 14.76 7.83 -24.33
CA ALA A 25 16.05 7.47 -24.92
C ALA A 25 15.92 6.18 -25.73
N LEU A 26 15.36 6.30 -26.94
CA LEU A 26 15.66 5.40 -28.05
C LEU A 26 16.33 6.25 -29.14
N GLU A 27 17.59 6.61 -28.90
CA GLU A 27 18.43 7.19 -29.93
C GLU A 27 19.23 6.05 -30.59
N PRO A 28 19.05 5.77 -31.90
CA PRO A 28 19.93 4.86 -32.61
C PRO A 28 21.23 5.59 -32.92
N SER A 29 22.28 5.34 -32.13
CA SER A 29 23.61 5.90 -32.37
C SER A 29 24.17 5.35 -33.69
N LYS A 30 24.21 6.18 -34.73
CA LYS A 30 25.06 5.95 -35.90
C LYS A 30 26.46 6.42 -35.55
N TYR A 31 27.39 5.51 -35.23
CA TYR A 31 28.81 5.81 -35.36
C TYR A 31 29.63 4.59 -35.78
N SER A 32 30.51 4.89 -36.73
CA SER A 32 31.42 4.03 -37.47
C SER A 32 32.61 3.58 -36.62
N GLY A 33 32.97 2.30 -36.80
CA GLY A 33 34.29 1.69 -36.63
C GLY A 33 35.30 2.26 -35.64
N SER A 34 35.54 1.52 -34.55
CA SER A 34 36.90 1.22 -34.09
C SER A 34 36.89 0.00 -33.17
N ARG A 35 37.88 -0.87 -33.35
CA ARG A 35 38.07 -2.13 -32.61
C ARG A 35 38.26 -1.84 -31.13
N PHE A 36 37.45 -2.44 -30.26
CA PHE A 36 37.75 -2.51 -28.84
C PHE A 36 37.65 -3.96 -28.37
N SER A 37 38.76 -4.44 -27.80
CA SER A 37 38.90 -5.75 -27.19
C SER A 37 37.97 -5.87 -26.00
N SER A 38 36.95 -6.73 -26.10
CA SER A 38 35.99 -6.98 -25.03
C SER A 38 36.35 -8.24 -24.25
N ASN A 39 37.36 -8.14 -23.38
CA ASN A 39 37.51 -9.08 -22.26
C ASN A 39 37.27 -8.30 -20.97
N THR A 40 36.01 -7.96 -20.72
CA THR A 40 35.55 -7.61 -19.37
C THR A 40 34.11 -8.04 -19.27
N THR A 41 33.88 -9.23 -18.75
CA THR A 41 32.58 -9.66 -18.25
C THR A 41 32.12 -8.60 -17.25
N PRO A 42 30.99 -7.92 -17.45
CA PRO A 42 30.48 -7.01 -16.43
C PRO A 42 30.08 -7.87 -15.22
N GLN A 43 30.93 -7.82 -14.19
CA GLN A 43 30.60 -8.31 -12.85
C GLN A 43 29.24 -7.71 -12.46
N PRO A 44 28.25 -8.51 -12.04
CA PRO A 44 26.98 -7.99 -11.60
C PRO A 44 27.25 -7.07 -10.40
N LYS A 45 26.99 -5.78 -10.56
CA LYS A 45 27.04 -4.83 -9.45
C LYS A 45 26.08 -5.36 -8.38
N HIS A 46 26.62 -5.83 -7.28
CA HIS A 46 25.86 -6.23 -6.11
C HIS A 46 25.21 -4.97 -5.53
N LEU A 47 24.04 -4.63 -6.06
CA LEU A 47 23.16 -3.58 -5.54
C LEU A 47 22.84 -3.97 -4.09
N THR A 48 23.35 -3.19 -3.14
CA THR A 48 22.90 -3.24 -1.75
C THR A 48 21.37 -3.17 -1.72
N ASN A 49 20.71 -3.89 -0.81
CA ASN A 49 19.25 -3.98 -0.71
C ASN A 49 18.51 -2.62 -0.76
N ASP A 50 19.20 -1.52 -0.44
CA ASP A 50 18.69 -0.15 -0.49
C ASP A 50 18.57 0.46 -1.90
N GLN A 51 19.16 -0.16 -2.95
CA GLN A 51 19.06 0.27 -4.35
C GLN A 51 18.27 -0.70 -5.24
N ALA A 52 17.77 -1.80 -4.68
CA ALA A 52 16.91 -2.72 -5.40
C ALA A 52 15.53 -2.08 -5.63
N LEU A 53 15.05 -2.16 -6.87
CA LEU A 53 13.68 -1.74 -7.20
C LEU A 53 12.69 -2.46 -6.27
N PRO A 54 11.69 -1.77 -5.72
CA PRO A 54 10.70 -2.37 -4.86
C PRO A 54 10.00 -3.51 -5.59
N ASP A 55 9.96 -4.69 -4.95
CA ASP A 55 9.38 -5.89 -5.52
C ASP A 55 7.89 -5.66 -5.86
N PRO A 56 7.50 -5.70 -7.15
CA PRO A 56 6.13 -5.43 -7.57
C PRO A 56 5.15 -6.46 -7.00
N ALA A 57 5.58 -7.70 -6.74
CA ALA A 57 4.72 -8.74 -6.17
C ALA A 57 4.26 -8.36 -4.76
N LYS A 58 5.15 -7.78 -3.94
CA LYS A 58 4.81 -7.30 -2.59
C LYS A 58 3.84 -6.14 -2.63
N ALA A 59 4.00 -5.22 -3.58
CA ALA A 59 3.08 -4.10 -3.75
C ALA A 59 1.66 -4.57 -4.13
N ILE A 60 1.57 -5.51 -5.09
CA ILE A 60 0.29 -6.10 -5.50
C ILE A 60 -0.37 -6.84 -4.33
N LEU A 61 0.41 -7.62 -3.57
CA LEU A 61 -0.09 -8.35 -2.41
C LEU A 61 -0.65 -7.39 -1.36
N LYS A 62 0.08 -6.32 -1.02
CA LYS A 62 -0.37 -5.31 -0.05
C LYS A 62 -1.70 -4.67 -0.48
N TYR A 63 -1.81 -4.29 -1.76
CA TYR A 63 -3.05 -3.75 -2.31
C TYR A 63 -4.21 -4.73 -2.20
N LYS A 64 -3.99 -6.00 -2.55
CA LYS A 64 -5.01 -7.06 -2.44
C LYS A 64 -5.45 -7.26 -0.99
N LEU A 65 -4.53 -7.38 -0.04
CA LEU A 65 -4.89 -7.53 1.38
C LEU A 65 -5.68 -6.33 1.88
N PHE A 66 -5.27 -5.11 1.53
CA PHE A 66 -6.02 -3.92 1.91
C PHE A 66 -7.44 -3.96 1.36
N HIS A 67 -7.61 -4.27 0.07
CA HIS A 67 -8.93 -4.36 -0.55
C HIS A 67 -9.82 -5.45 0.09
N TYR A 68 -9.29 -6.65 0.33
CA TYR A 68 -10.04 -7.71 0.99
C TYR A 68 -10.38 -7.37 2.44
N SER A 69 -9.49 -6.67 3.15
CA SER A 69 -9.78 -6.20 4.51
C SER A 69 -10.91 -5.16 4.52
N THR A 70 -11.01 -4.30 3.50
CA THR A 70 -12.12 -3.35 3.33
C THR A 70 -13.44 -4.07 3.11
N ILE A 71 -13.46 -5.07 2.21
CA ILE A 71 -14.66 -5.88 1.96
C ILE A 71 -15.06 -6.64 3.24
N GLY A 72 -14.08 -7.22 3.93
CA GLY A 72 -14.30 -7.90 5.20
C GLY A 72 -14.91 -6.97 6.24
N LEU A 73 -14.41 -5.75 6.40
CA LEU A 73 -15.00 -4.75 7.29
C LEU A 73 -16.43 -4.40 6.88
N ALA A 74 -16.67 -4.15 5.59
CA ALA A 74 -17.97 -3.76 5.08
C ALA A 74 -19.06 -4.82 5.34
N ILE A 75 -18.69 -6.09 5.43
CA ILE A 75 -19.61 -7.20 5.71
C ILE A 75 -19.65 -7.53 7.21
N CYS A 76 -18.49 -7.77 7.82
CA CYS A 76 -18.39 -8.26 9.20
C CYS A 76 -18.85 -7.22 10.22
N LEU A 77 -18.60 -5.93 9.98
CA LEU A 77 -18.96 -4.87 10.93
C LEU A 77 -20.48 -4.71 11.08
N PRO A 78 -21.30 -4.55 10.02
CA PRO A 78 -22.75 -4.53 10.17
C PRO A 78 -23.29 -5.90 10.62
N ALA A 79 -22.71 -7.01 10.16
CA ALA A 79 -23.12 -8.34 10.61
C ALA A 79 -22.97 -8.50 12.13
N SER A 80 -21.81 -8.14 12.67
CA SER A 80 -21.51 -8.16 14.11
C SER A 80 -22.57 -7.41 14.94
N ILE A 81 -23.00 -6.23 14.48
CA ILE A 81 -23.94 -5.37 15.21
C ILE A 81 -25.39 -5.86 15.09
N LEU A 82 -25.80 -6.31 13.91
CA LEU A 82 -27.19 -6.65 13.61
C LEU A 82 -27.56 -8.08 14.03
N LEU A 83 -26.61 -9.02 13.98
CA LEU A 83 -26.85 -10.40 14.35
C LEU A 83 -27.20 -10.49 15.86
N PRO A 84 -28.24 -11.28 16.23
CA PRO A 84 -28.52 -11.57 17.63
C PRO A 84 -27.36 -12.35 18.25
N ALA A 85 -27.14 -12.21 19.56
CA ALA A 85 -26.07 -12.89 20.29
C ALA A 85 -26.14 -14.41 20.05
N SER A 86 -25.24 -14.91 19.21
CA SER A 86 -25.22 -16.28 18.72
C SER A 86 -23.78 -16.70 18.39
N GLY A 87 -23.54 -18.00 18.18
CA GLY A 87 -22.24 -18.51 17.75
C GLY A 87 -21.77 -17.90 16.42
N LEU A 88 -22.70 -17.48 15.55
CA LEU A 88 -22.37 -16.81 14.30
C LEU A 88 -21.82 -15.40 14.55
N THR A 89 -22.40 -14.65 15.50
CA THR A 89 -21.87 -13.34 15.93
C THR A 89 -20.48 -13.47 16.54
N LEU A 90 -20.24 -14.52 17.32
CA LEU A 90 -18.91 -14.81 17.85
C LEU A 90 -17.89 -15.05 16.72
N ALA A 91 -18.26 -15.84 15.71
CA ALA A 91 -17.40 -16.08 14.55
C ALA A 91 -17.13 -14.79 13.76
N THR A 92 -18.15 -13.96 13.52
CA THR A 92 -17.97 -12.67 12.86
C THR A 92 -17.06 -11.75 13.65
N ASP A 93 -17.15 -11.76 14.97
CA ASP A 93 -16.34 -10.89 15.84
C ASP A 93 -14.88 -11.34 15.93
N CYS A 94 -14.64 -12.65 15.89
CA CYS A 94 -13.29 -13.20 15.74
C CYS A 94 -12.67 -12.80 14.38
N ILE A 95 -13.44 -12.88 13.29
CA ILE A 95 -12.99 -12.41 11.97
C ILE A 95 -12.71 -10.91 12.02
N LEU A 96 -13.60 -10.12 12.63
CA LEU A 96 -13.43 -8.68 12.80
C LEU A 96 -12.16 -8.35 13.62
N GLY A 97 -11.84 -9.17 14.62
CA GLY A 97 -10.61 -9.07 15.41
C GLY A 97 -9.32 -9.24 14.62
N VAL A 98 -9.38 -9.80 13.40
CA VAL A 98 -8.23 -9.92 12.48
C VAL A 98 -8.32 -8.90 11.34
N VAL A 99 -9.51 -8.76 10.76
CA VAL A 99 -9.74 -7.90 9.58
C VAL A 99 -9.57 -6.42 9.94
N LEU A 100 -10.12 -6.00 11.08
CA LEU A 100 -10.06 -4.61 11.54
C LEU A 100 -8.61 -4.11 11.79
N PRO A 101 -7.77 -4.81 12.57
CA PRO A 101 -6.38 -4.39 12.74
C PRO A 101 -5.56 -4.51 11.45
N THR A 102 -5.87 -5.47 10.57
CA THR A 102 -5.21 -5.57 9.26
C THR A 102 -5.50 -4.34 8.39
N HIS A 103 -6.77 -3.93 8.31
CA HIS A 103 -7.17 -2.74 7.57
C HIS A 103 -6.54 -1.47 8.16
N LEU A 104 -6.55 -1.34 9.49
CA LEU A 104 -5.92 -0.23 10.21
C LEU A 104 -4.42 -0.15 9.92
N PHE A 105 -3.72 -1.28 9.96
CA PHE A 105 -2.29 -1.35 9.69
C PHE A 105 -1.94 -0.79 8.30
N PHE A 106 -2.60 -1.28 7.25
CA PHE A 106 -2.33 -0.82 5.89
C PHE A 106 -2.77 0.62 5.66
N GLY A 107 -3.92 1.03 6.21
CA GLY A 107 -4.41 2.41 6.13
C GLY A 107 -3.45 3.40 6.79
N LEU A 108 -2.98 3.11 8.00
CA LEU A 108 -1.98 3.95 8.68
C LEU A 108 -0.66 4.00 7.92
N ASN A 109 -0.19 2.88 7.37
CA ASN A 109 1.04 2.88 6.57
C ASN A 109 0.91 3.72 5.29
N ALA A 110 -0.27 3.74 4.65
CA ALA A 110 -0.51 4.62 3.51
C ALA A 110 -0.38 6.10 3.91
N VAL A 111 -1.05 6.52 4.99
CA VAL A 111 -0.94 7.88 5.54
C VAL A 111 0.50 8.23 5.92
N ILE A 112 1.21 7.34 6.60
CA ILE A 112 2.60 7.54 6.98
C ILE A 112 3.49 7.75 5.75
N ASN A 113 3.27 6.99 4.68
CA ASN A 113 4.06 7.12 3.45
C ASN A 113 3.76 8.43 2.70
N ASP A 114 2.53 8.94 2.78
CA ASP A 114 2.14 10.18 2.11
C ASP A 114 2.68 11.43 2.81
N TYR A 115 2.74 11.42 4.15
CA TYR A 115 3.07 12.61 4.95
C TYR A 115 4.47 12.62 5.57
N ILE A 116 5.14 11.47 5.70
CA ILE A 116 6.44 11.38 6.39
C ILE A 116 7.56 11.05 5.39
N TYR A 117 8.25 12.11 4.95
CA TYR A 117 9.36 12.00 3.99
C TYR A 117 10.70 11.61 4.64
N GLN A 118 10.88 11.89 5.94
CA GLN A 118 12.12 11.58 6.66
C GLN A 118 12.21 10.08 6.96
N PRO A 119 13.23 9.35 6.45
CA PRO A 119 13.29 7.88 6.55
C PRO A 119 13.29 7.34 7.98
N PHE A 120 14.00 8.00 8.90
CA PHE A 120 14.09 7.57 10.30
C PHE A 120 12.75 7.75 11.04
N VAL A 121 12.12 8.91 10.86
CA VAL A 121 10.81 9.21 11.44
C VAL A 121 9.77 8.24 10.89
N ARG A 122 9.77 8.01 9.57
CA ARG A 122 8.85 7.06 8.92
C ARG A 122 8.96 5.65 9.51
N LYS A 123 10.17 5.14 9.75
CA LYS A 123 10.37 3.82 10.38
C LYS A 123 9.77 3.76 11.79
N THR A 124 9.89 4.84 12.55
CA THR A 124 9.34 4.94 13.91
C THR A 124 7.82 4.90 13.90
N PHE A 125 7.18 5.68 13.02
CA PHE A 125 5.73 5.66 12.87
C PHE A 125 5.22 4.34 12.26
N ALA A 126 5.97 3.73 11.34
CA ALA A 126 5.64 2.41 10.82
C ALA A 126 5.64 1.36 11.94
N LEU A 127 6.62 1.40 12.86
CA LEU A 127 6.62 0.54 14.04
C LEU A 127 5.42 0.85 14.96
N GLY A 128 5.13 2.12 15.19
CA GLY A 128 3.94 2.54 15.94
C GLY A 128 2.64 2.00 15.36
N SER A 129 2.51 1.98 14.03
CA SER A 129 1.33 1.42 13.36
C SER A 129 1.14 -0.07 13.63
N ILE A 130 2.24 -0.84 13.76
CA ILE A 130 2.19 -2.28 14.12
C ILE A 130 1.67 -2.42 15.54
N ILE A 131 2.21 -1.63 16.48
CA ILE A 131 1.83 -1.68 17.88
C ILE A 131 0.35 -1.32 18.05
N ILE A 132 -0.10 -0.22 17.45
CA ILE A 132 -1.49 0.22 17.50
C ILE A 132 -2.42 -0.87 16.93
N SER A 133 -2.06 -1.44 15.77
CA SER A 133 -2.86 -2.48 15.15
C SER A 133 -2.91 -3.75 16.01
N ALA A 134 -1.80 -4.14 16.64
CA ALA A 134 -1.76 -5.28 17.57
C ALA A 134 -2.62 -5.03 18.81
N VAL A 135 -2.53 -3.84 19.42
CA VAL A 135 -3.36 -3.46 20.58
C VAL A 135 -4.84 -3.50 20.23
N VAL A 136 -5.23 -2.97 19.07
CA VAL A 136 -6.62 -3.01 18.61
C VAL A 136 -7.09 -4.45 18.37
N GLY A 137 -6.30 -5.27 17.66
CA GLY A 137 -6.64 -6.66 17.40
C GLY A 137 -6.78 -7.48 18.69
N LEU A 138 -5.81 -7.37 19.59
CA LEU A 138 -5.86 -8.04 20.89
C LEU A 138 -7.00 -7.53 21.76
N GLY A 139 -7.31 -6.23 21.72
CA GLY A 139 -8.43 -5.65 22.44
C GLY A 139 -9.77 -6.21 21.98
N VAL A 140 -10.00 -6.28 20.67
CA VAL A 140 -11.21 -6.88 20.10
C VAL A 140 -11.31 -8.37 20.46
N LEU A 141 -10.23 -9.13 20.27
CA LEU A 141 -10.22 -10.56 20.60
C LEU A 141 -10.42 -10.81 22.11
N PHE A 142 -9.83 -9.96 22.96
CA PHE A 142 -9.99 -10.06 24.41
C PHE A 142 -11.44 -9.83 24.83
N ILE A 143 -12.11 -8.82 24.26
CA ILE A 143 -13.53 -8.56 24.51
C ILE A 143 -14.37 -9.76 24.06
N THR A 144 -14.15 -10.22 22.83
CA THR A 144 -14.86 -11.38 22.26
C THR A 144 -14.64 -12.67 23.04
N SER A 145 -13.47 -12.86 23.69
CA SER A 145 -13.14 -14.08 24.43
C SER A 145 -13.60 -14.09 25.89
N LYS A 146 -13.53 -12.93 26.57
CA LYS A 146 -13.80 -12.84 28.02
C LYS A 146 -15.19 -12.32 28.37
N HIS A 147 -15.79 -11.58 27.44
CA HIS A 147 -17.07 -10.93 27.65
C HIS A 147 -18.06 -11.41 26.57
N GLU A 148 -19.05 -10.58 26.28
CA GLU A 148 -19.94 -10.77 25.17
C GLU A 148 -19.27 -10.39 23.85
N SER A 149 -19.80 -10.95 22.76
CA SER A 149 -19.48 -10.57 21.38
C SER A 149 -19.36 -9.04 21.25
N PHE A 150 -18.27 -8.56 20.66
CA PHE A 150 -17.99 -7.15 20.37
C PHE A 150 -19.24 -6.41 19.86
N GLY A 151 -19.98 -6.98 18.91
CA GLY A 151 -21.19 -6.36 18.37
C GLY A 151 -22.32 -6.18 19.38
N THR A 152 -22.43 -7.10 20.35
CA THR A 152 -23.39 -6.99 21.46
C THR A 152 -23.00 -5.86 22.41
N VAL A 153 -21.71 -5.70 22.69
CA VAL A 153 -21.19 -4.60 23.52
C VAL A 153 -21.49 -3.25 22.87
N VAL A 154 -21.22 -3.11 21.57
CA VAL A 154 -21.52 -1.89 20.80
C VAL A 154 -23.02 -1.60 20.80
N ARG A 155 -23.85 -2.62 20.57
CA ARG A 155 -25.32 -2.47 20.59
C ARG A 155 -25.84 -2.02 21.96
N ARG A 156 -25.28 -2.58 23.05
CA ARG A 156 -25.63 -2.17 24.42
C ARG A 156 -25.24 -0.73 24.71
N LEU A 157 -24.09 -0.29 24.22
CA LEU A 157 -23.66 1.10 24.34
C LEU A 157 -24.62 2.05 23.60
N TRP A 158 -25.14 1.63 22.45
CA TRP A 158 -26.06 2.42 21.64
C TRP A 158 -27.47 2.56 22.24
N THR A 159 -27.90 1.57 23.03
CA THR A 159 -29.24 1.56 23.67
C THR A 159 -29.28 2.22 25.05
N LYS A 160 -28.14 2.67 25.55
CA LYS A 160 -28.04 3.46 26.79
C LYS A 160 -28.13 4.95 26.49
#